data_AF-A0A7C5P0R5-F1
#
_entry.id   AF-A0A7C5P0R5-F1
#
_cell.length_a   1.000
_cell.length_b   1.000
_cell.length_c   1.000
_cell.angle_alpha   90.00
_cell.angle_beta   90.00
_cell.angle_gamma   90.00
#
_symmetry.space_group_name_H-M   'P 1'
#
loop_
_entity.id
_entity.type
_entity.pdbx_description
1 polymer ?
#
loop_
_entity_poly.entity_id
_entity_poly.type
_entity_poly.pdbx_seq_one_letter_code
_entity_poly.pdbx_strand_id
1 'polypeptide(L)'
;MLAIKNNLMAEIAARQLGKNYDALSTSVSRLSSGLRINSASDDAAGMAVRELIRADIATLRQGSRNANDAISMLQTAEGALSVVDDMLIRMKELAEQAATESYSNDQRQ
;
A
#
# COMPACT_ATOMS: atom_id res chain seq x y z
N MET A 1 -32.00 -52.72 33.69
CA MET A 1 -30.99 -51.71 34.12
C MET A 1 -30.35 -51.04 32.90
N LEU A 2 -31.08 -50.19 32.17
CA LEU A 2 -30.51 -49.39 31.07
C LEU A 2 -30.38 -47.92 31.46
N ALA A 3 -31.38 -47.38 32.17
CA ALA A 3 -31.40 -45.99 32.64
C ALA A 3 -30.36 -45.65 33.75
N ILE A 4 -29.88 -46.65 34.51
CA ILE A 4 -28.87 -46.45 35.58
C ILE A 4 -27.43 -46.55 35.02
N LYS A 5 -27.22 -47.30 33.92
CA LYS A 5 -25.88 -47.51 33.34
C LYS A 5 -25.47 -46.45 32.31
N ASN A 6 -26.44 -45.84 31.61
CA ASN A 6 -26.20 -44.76 30.67
C ASN A 6 -27.30 -43.70 30.84
N ASN A 7 -26.91 -42.49 31.24
CA ASN A 7 -27.81 -41.36 31.30
C ASN A 7 -27.79 -40.62 29.95
N LEU A 8 -28.61 -41.10 29.01
CA LEU A 8 -28.67 -40.55 27.66
C LEU A 8 -29.03 -39.06 27.63
N MET A 9 -29.85 -38.59 28.56
CA MET A 9 -30.23 -37.17 28.65
C MET A 9 -29.05 -36.30 29.05
N ALA A 10 -28.25 -36.74 30.04
CA ALA A 10 -27.02 -36.05 30.43
C ALA A 10 -25.99 -36.05 29.29
N GLU A 11 -25.87 -37.16 28.56
CA GLU A 11 -25.02 -37.28 27.37
C GLU A 11 -25.44 -36.33 26.23
N ILE A 12 -26.74 -36.21 25.94
CA ILE A 12 -27.26 -35.25 24.96
C ILE A 12 -26.97 -33.81 25.42
N ALA A 13 -27.21 -33.51 26.70
CA ALA A 13 -26.93 -32.20 27.26
C ALA A 13 -25.43 -31.84 27.18
N ALA A 14 -24.54 -32.78 27.51
CA ALA A 14 -23.08 -32.60 27.42
C ALA A 14 -22.62 -32.37 25.97
N ARG A 15 -23.16 -33.14 24.99
CA ARG A 15 -22.86 -32.93 23.57
C ARG A 15 -23.35 -31.56 23.07
N GLN A 16 -24.54 -31.13 23.49
CA GLN A 16 -25.05 -29.82 23.10
C GLN A 16 -24.26 -28.68 23.73
N LEU A 17 -23.83 -28.84 24.99
CA LEU A 17 -22.95 -27.89 25.67
C LEU A 17 -21.59 -27.79 24.97
N GLY A 18 -21.01 -28.92 24.54
CA GLY A 18 -19.78 -28.94 23.74
C GLY A 18 -19.93 -28.14 22.44
N LYS A 19 -20.99 -28.39 21.67
CA LYS A 19 -21.28 -27.62 20.43
C LYS A 19 -21.43 -26.11 20.70
N ASN A 20 -22.11 -25.75 21.78
CA ASN A 20 -22.29 -24.33 22.15
C ASN A 20 -20.94 -23.70 22.54
N TYR A 21 -20.06 -24.44 23.21
CA TYR A 21 -18.72 -23.97 23.56
C TYR A 21 -17.84 -23.75 22.32
N ASP A 22 -17.90 -24.66 21.34
CA ASP A 22 -17.19 -24.52 20.07
C ASP A 22 -17.64 -23.29 19.26
N ALA A 23 -18.97 -23.06 19.22
CA ALA A 23 -19.55 -21.88 18.58
C ALA A 23 -19.15 -20.58 19.30
N LEU A 24 -19.11 -20.59 20.63
CA LEU A 24 -18.65 -19.47 21.44
C LEU A 24 -17.16 -19.18 21.19
N SER A 25 -16.32 -20.21 21.19
CA SER A 25 -14.88 -20.10 20.90
C SER A 25 -14.63 -19.45 19.53
N THR A 26 -15.37 -19.88 18.51
CA THR A 26 -15.31 -19.29 17.17
C THR A 26 -15.73 -17.82 17.18
N SER A 27 -16.81 -17.49 17.90
CA SER A 27 -17.31 -16.11 18.02
C SER A 27 -16.30 -15.20 18.72
N VAL A 28 -15.66 -15.69 19.79
CA VAL A 28 -14.60 -14.96 20.51
C VAL A 28 -13.37 -14.75 19.63
N SER A 29 -12.97 -15.76 18.84
CA SER A 29 -11.86 -15.64 17.89
C SER A 29 -12.14 -14.57 16.81
N ARG A 30 -13.35 -14.54 16.26
CA ARG A 30 -13.79 -13.52 15.28
C ARG A 30 -13.87 -12.13 15.91
N LEU A 31 -14.35 -12.04 17.14
CA LEU A 31 -14.37 -10.78 17.89
C LEU A 31 -12.95 -10.26 18.17
N SER A 32 -12.03 -11.13 18.60
CA SER A 32 -10.65 -10.76 18.94
C SER A 32 -9.83 -10.35 17.72
N SER A 33 -10.09 -10.95 16.56
CA SER A 33 -9.42 -10.62 15.30
C SER A 33 -10.09 -9.47 14.54
N GLY A 34 -11.37 -9.21 14.82
CA GLY A 34 -12.22 -8.33 14.02
C GLY A 34 -12.52 -8.86 12.62
N LEU A 35 -12.12 -10.10 12.31
CA LEU A 35 -12.28 -10.71 11.00
C LEU A 35 -13.42 -11.72 11.04
N ARG A 36 -14.26 -11.69 10.01
CA ARG A 36 -15.34 -12.68 9.86
C ARG A 36 -14.81 -14.07 9.48
N ILE A 37 -13.72 -14.12 8.71
CA ILE A 37 -13.08 -15.35 8.22
C ILE A 37 -11.69 -15.41 8.85
N ASN A 38 -11.48 -16.31 9.81
CA ASN A 38 -10.19 -16.39 10.53
C ASN A 38 -9.26 -17.46 9.96
N SER A 39 -9.83 -18.53 9.41
CA SER A 39 -9.09 -19.66 8.85
C SER A 39 -9.58 -19.98 7.43
N ALA A 40 -8.69 -20.54 6.60
CA ALA A 40 -9.05 -21.13 5.32
C ALA A 40 -10.03 -22.30 5.48
N SER A 41 -10.06 -22.92 6.67
CA SER A 41 -11.02 -23.97 7.03
C SER A 41 -12.46 -23.45 7.13
N ASP A 42 -12.64 -22.17 7.47
CA ASP A 42 -13.98 -21.56 7.61
C ASP A 42 -14.56 -21.18 6.23
N ASP A 43 -13.72 -20.60 5.36
CA ASP A 43 -14.07 -20.20 4.00
C ASP A 43 -12.79 -19.96 3.18
N ALA A 44 -12.33 -20.98 2.46
CA ALA A 44 -11.11 -20.92 1.66
C ALA A 44 -11.22 -19.91 0.50
N ALA A 45 -12.38 -19.82 -0.14
CA ALA A 45 -12.60 -18.91 -1.27
C ALA A 45 -12.65 -17.45 -0.80
N GLY A 46 -13.39 -17.17 0.28
CA GLY A 46 -13.44 -15.84 0.90
C GLY A 46 -12.09 -15.41 1.46
N MET A 47 -11.31 -16.32 2.05
CA MET A 47 -9.95 -16.02 2.48
C MET A 47 -9.02 -15.72 1.28
N ALA A 48 -9.10 -16.48 0.19
CA ALA A 48 -8.28 -16.24 -1.00
C ALA A 48 -8.55 -14.87 -1.63
N VAL A 49 -9.82 -14.48 -1.77
CA VAL A 49 -10.20 -13.14 -2.26
C VAL A 49 -9.70 -12.05 -1.33
N ARG A 50 -9.81 -12.25 -0.01
CA ARG A 50 -9.30 -11.27 0.97
C ARG A 50 -7.79 -11.08 0.86
N GLU A 51 -7.01 -12.16 0.77
CA GLU A 51 -5.56 -12.05 0.65
C GLU A 51 -5.15 -11.44 -0.70
N LEU A 52 -5.88 -11.73 -1.78
CA LEU A 52 -5.71 -11.04 -3.07
C LEU A 52 -5.90 -9.53 -2.92
N ILE A 53 -7.04 -9.09 -2.36
CA ILE A 53 -7.31 -7.67 -2.15
C ILE A 53 -6.26 -7.03 -1.23
N ARG A 54 -5.80 -7.75 -0.20
CA ARG A 54 -4.74 -7.25 0.69
C ARG A 54 -3.42 -7.07 -0.06
N ALA A 55 -3.07 -7.98 -0.96
CA ALA A 55 -1.90 -7.87 -1.83
C ALA A 55 -2.03 -6.69 -2.82
N ASP A 56 -3.21 -6.50 -3.40
CA ASP A 56 -3.48 -5.36 -4.28
C ASP A 56 -3.36 -4.03 -3.54
N ILE A 57 -3.91 -3.93 -2.33
CA ILE A 57 -3.77 -2.74 -1.48
C ILE A 57 -2.29 -2.45 -1.19
N ALA A 58 -1.48 -3.47 -0.88
CA ALA A 58 -0.05 -3.29 -0.65
C ALA A 58 0.68 -2.80 -1.91
N THR A 59 0.35 -3.39 -3.06
CA THR A 59 0.87 -3.00 -4.37
C THR A 59 0.50 -1.57 -4.72
N LEU A 60 -0.77 -1.19 -4.57
CA LEU A 60 -1.25 0.17 -4.83
C LEU A 60 -0.58 1.20 -3.89
N ARG A 61 -0.37 0.86 -2.61
CA ARG A 61 0.36 1.72 -1.68
C ARG A 61 1.81 1.93 -2.12
N GLN A 62 2.48 0.89 -2.62
CA GLN A 62 3.83 1.04 -3.17
C GLN A 62 3.81 1.85 -4.47
N GLY A 63 2.86 1.59 -5.37
CA GLY A 63 2.70 2.37 -6.61
C GLY A 63 2.46 3.85 -6.34
N SER A 64 1.67 4.19 -5.32
CA SER A 64 1.46 5.58 -4.90
C SER A 64 2.74 6.23 -4.40
N ARG A 65 3.56 5.52 -3.60
CA ARG A 65 4.89 6.03 -3.19
C ARG A 65 5.80 6.25 -4.40
N ASN A 66 5.91 5.26 -5.29
CA ASN A 66 6.73 5.37 -6.50
C ASN A 66 6.30 6.55 -7.38
N ALA A 67 4.98 6.81 -7.50
CA ALA A 67 4.47 7.95 -8.25
C ALA A 67 4.86 9.28 -7.61
N ASN A 68 4.81 9.39 -6.29
CA ASN A 68 5.27 10.59 -5.58
C ASN A 68 6.77 10.80 -5.75
N ASP A 69 7.58 9.73 -5.65
CA ASP A 69 9.03 9.81 -5.88
C ASP A 69 9.34 10.27 -7.31
N ALA A 70 8.61 9.75 -8.30
CA ALA A 70 8.73 10.19 -9.69
C ALA A 70 8.35 11.67 -9.87
N ILE A 71 7.30 12.15 -9.19
CA ILE A 71 6.94 13.58 -9.17
C ILE A 71 8.08 14.41 -8.59
N SER A 72 8.67 14.00 -7.45
CA SER A 72 9.80 14.71 -6.85
C SER A 72 11.04 14.75 -7.76
N MET A 73 11.31 13.66 -8.48
CA MET A 73 12.37 13.63 -9.49
C MET A 73 12.08 14.60 -10.65
N LEU A 74 10.84 14.61 -11.15
CA LEU A 74 10.43 15.53 -12.21
C LEU A 74 10.53 16.99 -11.78
N GLN A 75 10.13 17.32 -10.55
CA GLN A 75 10.30 18.67 -9.99
C GLN A 75 11.77 19.08 -9.89
N THR A 76 12.65 18.14 -9.50
CA THR A 76 14.09 18.39 -9.47
C THR A 76 14.64 18.62 -10.88
N ALA A 77 14.18 17.84 -11.87
CA ALA A 77 14.55 18.02 -13.26
C ALA A 77 14.03 19.34 -13.83
N GLU A 78 12.81 19.75 -13.50
CA GLU A 78 12.22 21.04 -13.91
C GLU A 78 13.03 22.22 -13.34
N GLY A 79 13.41 22.15 -12.06
CA GLY A 79 14.29 23.15 -11.45
C GLY A 79 15.66 23.23 -12.13
N ALA A 80 16.25 22.08 -12.49
CA ALA A 80 17.51 22.05 -13.22
C ALA A 80 17.38 22.63 -14.63
N LEU A 81 16.29 22.32 -15.34
CA LEU A 81 16.01 22.87 -16.67
C LEU A 81 15.78 24.37 -16.64
N SER A 82 15.15 24.91 -15.59
CA SER A 82 15.03 26.37 -15.40
C SER A 82 16.39 27.05 -15.34
N VAL A 83 17.37 26.46 -14.64
CA VAL A 83 18.73 27.00 -14.59
C VAL A 83 19.42 26.94 -15.96
N VAL A 84 19.21 25.85 -16.72
CA VAL A 84 19.74 25.74 -18.08
C VAL A 84 19.12 26.80 -18.99
N ASP A 85 17.82 27.07 -18.88
CA ASP A 85 17.14 28.11 -19.64
C ASP A 85 17.73 29.50 -19.37
N ASP A 86 17.91 29.86 -18.09
CA ASP A 86 18.55 31.11 -17.68
C ASP A 86 19.98 31.25 -18.24
N MET A 87 20.74 30.15 -18.23
CA MET A 87 22.09 30.11 -18.81
C MET A 87 22.07 30.34 -20.33
N LEU A 88 21.11 29.75 -21.06
CA LEU A 88 20.98 29.93 -22.49
C LEU A 88 20.59 31.36 -22.86
N ILE A 89 19.69 31.98 -22.08
CA ILE A 89 19.36 33.41 -22.23
C ILE A 89 20.61 34.25 -22.03
N ARG A 90 21.38 34.00 -20.97
CA ARG A 90 22.63 34.73 -20.70
C ARG A 90 23.67 34.54 -21.81
N MET A 91 23.82 33.32 -22.33
CA MET A 91 24.71 33.04 -23.46
C MET A 91 24.29 33.82 -24.72
N LYS A 92 22.99 33.92 -24.99
CA LYS A 92 22.48 34.71 -26.11
C LYS A 92 22.78 36.20 -25.95
N GLU A 93 22.58 36.75 -24.74
CA GLU A 93 22.93 38.15 -24.44
C GLU A 93 24.43 38.40 -24.68
N LEU A 94 25.30 37.51 -24.20
CA LEU A 94 26.75 37.61 -24.40
C LEU A 94 27.14 37.52 -25.88
N ALA A 95 26.47 36.65 -26.66
CA ALA A 95 26.70 36.53 -28.09
C ALA A 95 26.29 37.81 -28.85
N GLU A 96 25.14 38.43 -28.51
CA GLU A 96 24.72 39.71 -29.08
C GLU A 96 25.67 40.87 -28.70
N GLN A 97 26.15 40.89 -27.46
CA GLN A 97 27.17 41.84 -27.01
C GLN A 97 28.47 41.69 -27.80
N ALA A 98 28.95 40.46 -28.02
CA ALA A 98 30.17 40.19 -28.79
C ALA A 98 30.03 40.51 -30.29
N ALA A 99 28.82 40.38 -30.85
CA ALA A 99 28.52 40.72 -32.24
C ALA A 99 28.41 42.23 -32.50
N THR A 100 28.21 43.04 -31.46
CA THR A 100 28.15 44.50 -31.58
C THR A 100 29.58 45.06 -31.63
N GLU A 101 30.04 45.48 -32.82
CA GLU A 101 31.43 45.85 -33.18
C GLU A 101 32.07 47.05 -32.42
N SER A 102 31.44 47.60 -31.38
CA SER A 102 31.98 48.78 -30.66
C SER A 102 32.93 48.44 -29.49
N TYR A 103 33.11 47.16 -29.14
CA TYR A 103 34.01 46.73 -28.07
C TYR A 103 35.40 46.40 -28.62
N SER A 104 36.45 47.04 -28.10
CA SER A 104 37.84 46.74 -28.51
C SER A 104 38.19 45.29 -28.18
N ASN A 105 39.18 44.70 -28.85
CA ASN A 105 39.58 43.30 -28.63
C ASN A 105 39.91 42.97 -27.16
N ASP A 106 40.27 43.96 -26.34
CA ASP A 106 40.54 43.79 -24.90
C ASP A 106 39.26 43.65 -24.06
N GLN A 107 38.09 44.06 -24.57
CA GLN A 107 36.78 43.93 -23.90
C GLN A 107 36.00 42.69 -24.34
N ARG A 108 36.53 41.91 -25.30
CA ARG A 108 35.90 40.70 -25.86
C ARG A 108 36.40 39.38 -25.25
N GLN A 109 37.43 39.41 -24.39
CA GLN A 109 37.89 38.26 -23.58
C GLN A 109 37.18 38.23 -22.22
#